data_AF-A0A1G3QA20-F1
#
_entry.id   AF-A0A1G3QA20-F1
#
_cell.length_a   1.000
_cell.length_b   1.000
_cell.length_c   1.000
_cell.angle_alpha   90.00
_cell.angle_beta   90.00
_cell.angle_gamma   90.00
#
_symmetry.space_group_name_H-M   'P 1'
#
loop_
_entity.id
_entity.type
_entity.pdbx_description
1 polymer ?
#
loop_
_entity_poly.entity_id
_entity_poly.type
_entity_poly.pdbx_seq_one_letter_code
_entity_poly.pdbx_strand_id
1 'polypeptide(L)' 'MIPINISELLDIHSLYYQNSTLYCRVSGGRLIAKFKNSPFYHIMERLDEVEGKFYLTLCGERIQIRQD' A
#
# COMPACT_ATOMS: atom_id res chain seq x y z
N MET A 1 3.23 -11.59 28.78
CA MET A 1 2.25 -11.33 27.70
C MET A 1 3.01 -11.08 26.41
N ILE A 2 2.95 -12.02 25.46
CA ILE A 2 3.49 -11.80 24.12
C ILE A 2 2.44 -10.96 23.38
N PRO A 3 2.78 -9.79 22.80
CA PRO A 3 1.83 -9.05 21.98
C PRO A 3 1.44 -9.96 20.81
N ILE A 4 0.14 -10.28 20.72
CA ILE A 4 -0.41 -10.93 19.54
C ILE A 4 -0.30 -9.87 18.44
N ASN A 5 0.75 -9.94 17.63
CA ASN A 5 0.81 -9.19 16.38
C ASN A 5 -0.30 -9.75 15.50
N ILE A 6 -1.47 -9.12 15.54
CA ILE A 6 -2.59 -9.42 14.63
C ILE A 6 -2.14 -8.93 13.25
N SER A 7 -1.45 -9.78 12.50
CA SER A 7 -1.08 -9.50 11.12
C SER A 7 -2.31 -9.76 10.25
N GLU A 8 -2.91 -8.69 9.73
CA GLU A 8 -3.97 -8.80 8.73
C GLU A 8 -3.42 -8.73 7.32
N LEU A 9 -4.09 -9.40 6.39
CA LEU A 9 -3.76 -9.32 4.97
C LEU A 9 -4.21 -7.98 4.40
N LEU A 10 -3.28 -7.35 3.69
CA LEU A 10 -3.49 -6.14 2.90
C LEU A 10 -4.29 -6.49 1.64
N ASP A 11 -5.33 -5.71 1.33
CA ASP A 11 -5.91 -5.71 -0.02
C ASP A 11 -5.06 -4.83 -0.93
N ILE A 12 -4.16 -5.45 -1.69
CA ILE A 12 -3.22 -4.76 -2.57
C ILE A 12 -3.91 -3.96 -3.69
N HIS A 13 -5.08 -4.39 -4.18
CA HIS A 13 -5.79 -3.71 -5.26
C HIS A 13 -6.53 -2.45 -4.81
N SER A 14 -6.60 -2.25 -3.50
CA SER A 14 -7.16 -1.06 -2.88
C SER A 14 -6.13 0.03 -2.58
N LEU A 15 -4.89 -0.10 -3.09
CA LEU A 15 -3.83 0.89 -2.87
C LEU A 15 -4.14 2.22 -3.56
N TYR A 16 -4.04 3.31 -2.81
CA TYR A 16 -4.15 4.67 -3.32
C TYR A 16 -3.25 5.62 -2.55
N TYR A 17 -2.85 6.71 -3.21
CA TYR A 17 -2.00 7.75 -2.64
C TYR A 17 -2.80 9.04 -2.43
N GLN A 18 -2.74 9.58 -1.20
CA GLN A 18 -3.45 10.80 -0.82
C GLN A 18 -2.68 11.51 0.30
N ASN A 19 -2.64 12.85 0.32
CA ASN A 19 -2.03 13.64 1.42
C ASN A 19 -0.62 13.13 1.84
N SER A 20 0.22 12.88 0.85
CA SER A 20 1.58 12.35 1.03
C SER A 20 1.68 10.98 1.73
N THR A 21 0.58 10.24 1.77
CA THR A 21 0.46 8.98 2.50
C THR A 21 -0.12 7.91 1.57
N LEU A 22 0.47 6.71 1.62
CA LEU A 22 -0.09 5.54 0.95
C LEU A 22 -1.14 4.91 1.87
N TYR A 23 -2.28 4.58 1.28
CA TYR A 23 -3.41 3.95 1.95
C TYR A 23 -3.80 2.66 1.26
N CYS A 24 -4.48 1.82 2.01
CA CYS A 24 -4.98 0.53 1.58
C CYS A 24 -6.18 0.16 2.43
N ARG A 25 -6.93 -0.85 1.99
CA ARG A 25 -7.96 -1.50 2.78
C ARG A 25 -7.45 -2.79 3.39
N VAL A 26 -7.95 -3.09 4.58
CA VAL A 26 -7.71 -4.32 5.34
C VAL A 26 -9.05 -4.87 5.83
N SER A 27 -9.01 -6.01 6.52
CA SER A 27 -10.21 -6.70 7.03
C SER A 27 -11.28 -6.93 5.95
N GLY A 28 -10.86 -7.39 4.77
CA GLY A 28 -11.77 -7.65 3.64
C GLY A 28 -12.41 -6.40 3.05
N GLY A 29 -11.67 -5.27 3.03
CA GLY A 29 -12.14 -4.02 2.41
C GLY A 29 -12.88 -3.07 3.37
N ARG A 30 -12.99 -3.40 4.66
CA ARG A 30 -13.83 -2.67 5.63
C ARG A 30 -13.10 -1.54 6.35
N LEU A 31 -11.81 -1.71 6.61
CA LEU A 31 -11.00 -0.73 7.34
C LEU A 31 -9.95 -0.12 6.43
N ILE A 32 -9.64 1.16 6.64
CA ILE A 32 -8.55 1.86 5.94
C ILE A 32 -7.32 1.82 6.83
N ALA A 33 -6.22 1.31 6.29
CA ALA A 33 -4.91 1.34 6.91
C ALA A 33 -4.01 2.36 6.17
N LYS A 34 -3.06 2.93 6.91
CA LYS A 34 -2.05 3.84 6.37
C LYS A 34 -0.66 3.27 6.60
N PHE A 35 0.21 3.44 5.60
CA PHE A 35 1.61 3.09 5.76
C PHE A 35 2.30 4.11 6.67
N LYS A 36 2.97 3.63 7.72
CA LYS A 36 3.85 4.47 8.53
C LYS A 36 5.11 4.80 7.73
N ASN A 37 5.78 5.89 8.10
CA ASN A 37 6.91 6.45 7.35
C ASN A 37 7.99 5.42 6.95
N SER A 38 8.40 4.51 7.84
CA SER A 38 9.44 3.52 7.51
C SER A 38 9.00 2.51 6.42
N PRO A 39 7.85 1.83 6.55
CA PRO A 39 7.31 0.99 5.47
C PRO A 39 7.03 1.75 4.16
N PHE A 40 6.64 3.02 4.27
CA PHE A 40 6.33 3.85 3.11
C PHE A 40 7.56 4.03 2.19
N TYR A 41 8.73 4.38 2.74
CA TYR A 41 9.93 4.59 1.92
C TYR A 41 10.37 3.31 1.17
N HIS A 42 10.34 2.15 1.82
CA HIS A 42 10.68 0.87 1.19
C HIS A 42 9.74 0.47 0.05
N ILE A 43 8.51 0.98 0.06
CA ILE A 43 7.53 0.76 -0.99
C ILE A 43 7.75 1.78 -2.11
N MET A 44 7.98 3.05 -1.77
CA MET A 44 8.27 4.10 -2.76
C MET A 44 9.57 3.86 -3.54
N GLU A 45 10.57 3.22 -2.95
CA GLU A 45 11.80 2.79 -3.65
C GLU A 45 11.52 1.79 -4.79
N ARG A 46 10.36 1.11 -4.77
CA ARG A 46 9.93 0.14 -5.79
C ARG A 46 8.92 0.73 -6.77
N LEU A 47 8.71 2.05 -6.75
CA LEU A 47 7.74 2.72 -7.60
C LEU A 47 8.29 2.79 -9.03
N ASP A 48 7.56 2.19 -9.96
CA ASP A 48 7.84 2.29 -11.39
C ASP A 48 6.97 3.38 -12.01
N GLU A 49 7.58 4.33 -12.71
CA GLU A 49 6.87 5.32 -13.51
C GLU A 49 6.88 4.90 -14.99
N VAL A 50 5.70 4.80 -15.60
CA VAL A 50 5.54 4.53 -17.02
C VAL A 50 4.45 5.44 -17.56
N GLU A 51 4.80 6.29 -18.54
CA GLU A 51 3.89 7.23 -19.21
C GLU A 51 3.12 8.13 -18.21
N GLY A 52 3.81 8.63 -17.18
CA GLY A 52 3.21 9.48 -16.14
C GLY A 52 2.25 8.76 -15.19
N LYS A 53 2.20 7.41 -15.24
CA LYS A 53 1.47 6.58 -14.29
C LYS A 53 2.44 5.85 -13.37
N PHE A 54 2.06 5.74 -12.10
CA PHE A 54 2.86 5.09 -11.08
C PHE A 54 2.36 3.67 -10.80
N TYR A 55 3.30 2.74 -10.65
CA TYR A 55 3.03 1.33 -10.42
C TYR A 55 3.88 0.79 -9.26
N LEU A 56 3.35 -0.19 -8.54
CA LEU A 56 4.09 -0.98 -7.57
C LEU A 56 3.97 -2.46 -7.91
N THR A 57 5.08 -3.17 -7.85
CA THR A 57 5.06 -4.63 -7.88
C THR A 57 4.99 -5.17 -6.45
N LEU A 58 3.84 -5.71 -6.06
CA LEU A 58 3.60 -6.32 -4.75
C LEU A 58 3.07 -7.73 -4.94
N CYS A 59 3.59 -8.69 -4.18
CA CYS A 59 3.19 -10.10 -4.29
C CYS A 59 3.32 -10.69 -5.71
N GLY A 60 4.23 -10.16 -6.54
CA GLY A 60 4.40 -10.56 -7.95
C GLY A 60 3.40 -9.93 -8.92
N GLU A 61 2.48 -9.11 -8.42
CA GLU A 61 1.49 -8.40 -9.21
C GLU A 61 1.85 -6.93 -9.37
N ARG A 62 1.69 -6.41 -10.59
CA ARG A 62 1.89 -4.99 -10.89
C ARG A 62 0.58 -4.24 -10.70
N ILE A 63 0.58 -3.28 -9.79
CA ILE A 63 -0.59 -2.53 -9.35
C ILE A 63 -0.39 -1.07 -9.70
N GLN A 64 -1.34 -0.49 -10.45
CA GLN A 64 -1.33 0.94 -10.68
C GLN A 64 -1.78 1.67 -9.41
N ILE A 65 -0.99 2.63 -8.96
CA ILE A 65 -1.35 3.49 -7.83
C ILE A 65 -2.23 4.61 -8.35
N ARG A 66 -3.45 4.66 -7.81
CA ARG A 66 -4.37 5.75 -8.09
C ARG A 66 -4.02 6.94 -7.21
N GLN A 67 -4.01 8.11 -7.83
CA GLN A 67 -3.93 9.39 -7.15
C GLN A 67 -5.34 10.00 -7.21
N ASP A 68 -5.90 10.25 -6.03
CA ASP A 68 -7.17 10.97 -5.88
C ASP A 68 -6.87 12.47 -5.64
#